data_AF-A0A077L630-F1
#
_entry.id   AF-A0A077L630-F1
#
_cell.length_a   1.000
_cell.length_b   1.000
_cell.length_c   1.000
_cell.angle_alpha   90.00
_cell.angle_beta   90.00
_cell.angle_gamma   90.00
#
_symmetry.space_group_name_H-M   'P 1'
#
loop_
_entity.id
_entity.type
_entity.pdbx_description
1 polymer ?
#
loop_
_entity_poly.entity_id
_entity_poly.type
_entity_poly.pdbx_seq_one_letter_code
_entity_poly.pdbx_strand_id
1 'polypeptide(L)'
;MNSNKEIRSFHDLIQQENLEEKQDKKRKRKLFEMGQLTSIQAFKYDGTLYRQYEGCKIVANLDDFVVVLLMKTKVQELNINWVVSTPVLFFFAKNKFYNASITLNENGKNNIYINLASPFFIEDQIIKYIDFDLDIKCYSEVDFNVIDWSDFKESIVKLKYPLKLIYRIYDELDFLEEQRRLKRGIFSNKLIDDITKMLINSGDI
;
A
#
# COMPACT_ATOMS: atom_id res chain seq x y z
N MET A 1 -0.34 -37.18 -7.58
CA MET A 1 -0.15 -37.31 -6.13
C MET A 1 0.17 -35.93 -5.59
N ASN A 2 -0.84 -35.18 -5.16
CA ASN A 2 -0.65 -33.85 -4.57
C ASN A 2 -0.19 -34.01 -3.12
N SER A 3 1.10 -33.86 -2.86
CA SER A 3 1.58 -33.62 -1.50
C SER A 3 1.22 -32.17 -1.14
N ASN A 4 0.18 -31.97 -0.34
CA ASN A 4 -0.01 -30.69 0.36
C ASN A 4 1.21 -30.50 1.27
N LYS A 5 2.13 -29.62 0.88
CA LYS A 5 3.17 -29.13 1.80
C LYS A 5 2.47 -28.20 2.78
N GLU A 6 2.54 -28.52 4.07
CA GLU A 6 2.14 -27.58 5.12
C GLU A 6 3.04 -26.34 5.06
N ILE A 7 2.41 -25.17 4.91
CA ILE A 7 3.06 -23.87 4.99
C ILE A 7 3.35 -23.61 6.48
N ARG A 8 4.63 -23.57 6.86
CA ARG A 8 5.05 -23.42 8.26
C ARG A 8 5.86 -22.13 8.49
N SER A 9 6.16 -21.37 7.44
CA SER A 9 6.93 -20.14 7.50
C SER A 9 6.67 -19.22 6.30
N PHE A 10 6.98 -17.93 6.44
CA PHE A 10 6.95 -16.96 5.33
C PHE A 10 7.87 -17.35 4.16
N HIS A 11 8.94 -18.11 4.44
CA HIS A 11 9.81 -18.66 3.39
C HIS A 11 9.09 -19.70 2.53
N ASP A 12 8.19 -20.49 3.12
CA ASP A 12 7.39 -21.48 2.41
C ASP A 12 6.37 -20.79 1.49
N LEU A 13 5.80 -19.66 1.94
CA LEU A 13 4.94 -18.80 1.12
C LEU A 13 5.69 -18.24 -0.08
N ILE A 14 6.89 -17.68 0.11
CA ILE A 14 7.70 -17.14 -0.99
C ILE A 14 8.09 -18.24 -1.99
N GLN A 15 8.48 -19.43 -1.53
CA GLN A 15 8.83 -20.51 -2.45
C GLN A 15 7.62 -21.01 -3.24
N GLN A 16 6.46 -21.10 -2.60
CA GLN A 16 5.22 -21.46 -3.26
C GLN A 16 4.80 -20.37 -4.27
N GLU A 17 4.91 -19.09 -3.91
CA GLU A 17 4.63 -17.95 -4.79
C GLU A 17 5.57 -17.93 -6.01
N ASN A 18 6.87 -18.20 -5.83
CA ASN A 18 7.81 -18.32 -6.95
C ASN A 18 7.53 -19.54 -7.87
N LEU A 19 6.96 -20.62 -7.32
CA LEU A 19 6.56 -21.81 -8.08
C LEU A 19 5.24 -21.56 -8.83
N GLU A 20 4.30 -20.85 -8.20
CA GLU A 20 3.04 -20.41 -8.78
C GLU A 20 3.29 -19.35 -9.87
N GLU A 21 4.16 -18.36 -9.65
CA GLU A 21 4.55 -17.35 -10.66
C GLU A 21 5.13 -17.97 -11.95
N LYS A 22 5.85 -19.09 -11.84
CA LYS A 22 6.36 -19.83 -13.01
C LYS A 22 5.25 -20.55 -13.77
N GLN A 23 4.19 -20.97 -13.09
CA GLN A 23 3.03 -21.64 -13.70
C GLN A 23 1.97 -20.64 -14.19
N ASP A 24 1.91 -19.43 -13.62
CA ASP A 24 0.76 -18.54 -13.74
C ASP A 24 0.97 -17.33 -14.68
N LYS A 25 1.74 -17.49 -15.76
CA LYS A 25 1.85 -16.47 -16.83
C LYS A 25 0.51 -16.18 -17.57
N LYS A 26 -0.63 -16.73 -17.12
CA LYS A 26 -1.96 -16.57 -17.75
C LYS A 26 -3.15 -16.39 -16.80
N ARG A 27 -3.02 -16.29 -15.47
CA ARG A 27 -4.13 -15.77 -14.63
C ARG A 27 -3.98 -14.27 -14.43
N LYS A 28 -4.92 -13.50 -14.99
CA LYS A 28 -5.20 -12.15 -14.49
C LYS A 28 -5.44 -12.29 -12.99
N ARG A 29 -4.65 -11.60 -12.15
CA ARG A 29 -4.96 -11.43 -10.72
C ARG A 29 -6.44 -11.12 -10.61
N LYS A 30 -7.20 -11.88 -9.82
CA LYS A 30 -8.59 -11.56 -9.54
C LYS A 30 -8.58 -10.30 -8.68
N LEU A 31 -8.68 -9.15 -9.34
CA LEU A 31 -8.76 -7.85 -8.70
C LEU A 31 -10.17 -7.64 -8.18
N PHE A 32 -10.32 -6.71 -7.24
CA PHE A 32 -11.61 -6.31 -6.71
C PHE A 32 -12.53 -5.73 -7.78
N GLU A 33 -13.83 -5.85 -7.56
CA GLU A 33 -14.83 -5.16 -8.37
C GLU A 33 -14.85 -3.66 -8.03
N MET A 34 -15.09 -2.82 -9.04
CA MET A 34 -15.23 -1.38 -8.83
C MET A 34 -16.42 -1.08 -7.91
N GLY A 35 -16.21 -0.23 -6.92
CA GLY A 35 -17.23 0.11 -5.92
C GLY A 35 -17.39 -0.88 -4.78
N GLN A 36 -16.69 -2.02 -4.82
CA GLN A 36 -16.69 -3.00 -3.74
C GLN A 36 -16.16 -2.39 -2.43
N LEU A 37 -16.79 -2.74 -1.31
CA LEU A 37 -16.25 -2.46 0.02
C LEU A 37 -15.29 -3.58 0.43
N THR A 38 -14.17 -3.18 1.03
CA THR A 38 -13.13 -4.06 1.55
C THR A 38 -12.69 -3.58 2.94
N SER A 39 -11.96 -4.44 3.63
CA SER A 39 -11.11 -4.05 4.75
C SER A 39 -9.64 -4.04 4.30
N ILE A 40 -8.79 -3.36 5.07
CA ILE A 40 -7.35 -3.37 4.89
C ILE A 40 -6.72 -3.81 6.22
N GLN A 41 -5.72 -4.68 6.17
CA GLN A 41 -4.95 -5.13 7.32
C GLN A 41 -3.45 -4.91 7.07
N ALA A 42 -2.81 -4.22 8.00
CA ALA A 42 -1.40 -3.91 7.95
C ALA A 42 -0.67 -4.70 9.04
N PHE A 43 0.34 -5.45 8.63
CA PHE A 43 1.13 -6.30 9.51
C PHE A 43 2.54 -5.76 9.66
N LYS A 44 3.20 -6.04 10.78
CA LYS A 44 4.65 -5.94 10.90
C LYS A 44 5.32 -7.20 10.35
N TYR A 45 6.61 -7.13 10.11
CA TYR A 45 7.36 -8.21 9.45
C TYR A 45 7.33 -9.56 10.19
N ASP A 46 7.14 -9.53 11.51
CA ASP A 46 6.96 -10.74 12.33
C ASP A 46 5.54 -11.33 12.27
N GLY A 47 4.64 -10.72 11.50
CA GLY A 47 3.25 -11.15 11.35
C GLY A 47 2.29 -10.50 12.35
N THR A 48 2.75 -9.57 13.18
CA THR A 48 1.86 -8.85 14.12
C THR A 48 0.92 -7.94 13.35
N LEU A 49 -0.40 -8.11 13.51
CA LEU A 49 -1.40 -7.17 13.02
C LEU A 49 -1.31 -5.87 13.82
N TYR A 50 -0.92 -4.76 13.17
CA TYR A 50 -0.74 -3.48 13.87
C TYR A 50 -1.82 -2.45 13.54
N ARG A 51 -2.44 -2.51 12.36
CA ARG A 51 -3.50 -1.58 11.95
C ARG A 51 -4.54 -2.26 11.05
N GLN A 52 -5.81 -1.95 11.28
CA GLN A 52 -6.93 -2.40 10.47
C GLN A 52 -7.80 -1.22 10.04
N TYR A 53 -8.31 -1.29 8.82
CA TYR A 53 -9.24 -0.33 8.24
C TYR A 53 -10.51 -1.04 7.80
N GLU A 54 -11.68 -0.46 8.10
CA GLU A 54 -12.98 -1.01 7.73
C GLU A 54 -13.85 0.01 7.00
N GLY A 55 -14.56 -0.45 5.97
CA GLY A 55 -15.39 0.41 5.12
C GLY A 55 -14.56 1.17 4.09
N CYS A 56 -13.59 0.50 3.47
CA CYS A 56 -12.75 1.08 2.43
C CYS A 56 -13.37 0.75 1.06
N LYS A 57 -13.53 1.73 0.16
CA LYS A 57 -14.18 1.51 -1.14
C LYS A 57 -13.16 1.39 -2.26
N ILE A 58 -13.24 0.35 -3.09
CA ILE A 58 -12.40 0.23 -4.29
C ILE A 58 -12.88 1.23 -5.34
N VAL A 59 -12.00 2.11 -5.80
CA VAL A 59 -12.35 3.21 -6.73
C VAL A 59 -11.56 3.23 -8.02
N ALA A 60 -10.46 2.48 -8.12
CA ALA A 60 -9.81 2.22 -9.41
C ALA A 60 -8.97 0.94 -9.40
N ASN A 61 -8.91 0.28 -10.55
CA ASN A 61 -7.98 -0.81 -10.85
C ASN A 61 -7.12 -0.39 -12.05
N LEU A 62 -6.01 0.30 -11.79
CA LEU A 62 -5.06 0.78 -12.79
C LEU A 62 -4.01 -0.28 -13.09
N ASP A 63 -3.24 -0.17 -14.16
CA ASP A 63 -2.18 -1.15 -14.47
C ASP A 63 -1.16 -1.29 -13.33
N ASP A 64 -0.78 -0.17 -12.72
CA ASP A 64 0.21 -0.10 -11.64
C ASP A 64 -0.39 -0.08 -10.23
N PHE A 65 -1.70 0.15 -10.07
CA PHE A 65 -2.30 0.36 -8.75
C PHE A 65 -3.68 -0.28 -8.57
N VAL A 66 -3.98 -0.66 -7.33
CA VAL A 66 -5.37 -0.67 -6.83
C VAL A 66 -5.55 0.59 -5.99
N VAL A 67 -6.61 1.35 -6.24
CA VAL A 67 -6.90 2.60 -5.53
C VAL A 67 -8.16 2.43 -4.71
N VAL A 68 -8.06 2.83 -3.44
CA VAL A 68 -9.10 2.69 -2.44
C VAL A 68 -9.44 4.06 -1.87
N LEU A 69 -10.71 4.42 -1.81
CA LEU A 69 -11.17 5.61 -1.10
C LEU A 69 -11.39 5.28 0.37
N LEU A 70 -10.74 6.05 1.24
CA LEU A 70 -11.06 6.10 2.66
C LEU A 70 -11.93 7.34 2.91
N MET A 71 -13.17 7.09 3.30
CA MET A 71 -14.15 8.11 3.65
C MET A 71 -15.10 7.50 4.68
N LYS A 72 -15.17 8.10 5.88
CA LYS A 72 -15.87 7.50 7.04
C LYS A 72 -15.36 6.09 7.38
N THR A 73 -14.15 5.77 6.94
CA THR A 73 -13.46 4.51 7.22
C THR A 73 -13.05 4.49 8.68
N LYS A 74 -13.35 3.39 9.37
CA LYS A 74 -12.88 3.17 10.74
C LYS A 74 -11.45 2.65 10.69
N VAL A 75 -10.57 3.23 11.49
CA VAL A 75 -9.18 2.77 11.65
C VAL A 75 -8.98 2.35 13.09
N GLN A 76 -8.37 1.18 13.26
CA GLN A 76 -8.07 0.58 14.55
C GLN A 76 -6.60 0.18 14.61
N GLU A 77 -5.95 0.60 15.67
CA GLU A 77 -4.66 0.10 16.14
C GLU A 77 -4.82 -0.51 17.53
N LEU A 78 -3.74 -0.98 18.14
CA LEU A 78 -3.79 -1.64 19.45
C LEU A 78 -4.45 -0.77 20.54
N ASN A 79 -4.13 0.52 20.58
CA ASN A 79 -4.55 1.42 21.66
C ASN A 79 -5.40 2.60 21.20
N ILE A 80 -5.49 2.85 19.89
CA ILE A 80 -6.15 4.02 19.34
C ILE A 80 -7.06 3.63 18.19
N ASN A 81 -8.21 4.28 18.12
CA ASN A 81 -9.19 4.11 17.06
C ASN A 81 -9.67 5.49 16.61
N TRP A 82 -9.86 5.67 15.32
CA TRP A 82 -10.42 6.91 14.77
C TRP A 82 -11.23 6.65 13.51
N VAL A 83 -11.92 7.68 13.04
CA VAL A 83 -12.66 7.64 11.77
C VAL A 83 -12.04 8.66 10.83
N VAL A 84 -11.75 8.25 9.60
CA VAL A 84 -11.25 9.14 8.55
C VAL A 84 -12.35 10.11 8.14
N SER A 85 -12.16 11.40 8.43
CA SER A 85 -13.14 12.46 8.15
C SER A 85 -12.91 13.18 6.82
N THR A 86 -11.66 13.30 6.38
CA THR A 86 -11.28 13.90 5.10
C THR A 86 -11.06 12.79 4.07
N PRO A 87 -11.55 12.91 2.82
CA PRO A 87 -11.32 11.88 1.82
C PRO A 87 -9.83 11.62 1.59
N VAL A 88 -9.45 10.35 1.57
CA VAL A 88 -8.08 9.90 1.28
C VAL A 88 -8.13 8.88 0.15
N LEU A 89 -7.32 9.11 -0.89
CA LEU A 89 -7.00 8.08 -1.87
C LEU A 89 -5.85 7.24 -1.35
N PHE A 90 -6.07 5.95 -1.18
CA PHE A 90 -5.07 4.99 -0.76
C PHE A 90 -4.66 4.10 -1.95
N PHE A 91 -3.46 4.35 -2.47
CA PHE A 91 -2.86 3.64 -3.58
C PHE A 91 -2.05 2.44 -3.07
N PHE A 92 -2.38 1.26 -3.56
CA PHE A 92 -1.60 0.05 -3.37
C PHE A 92 -0.85 -0.29 -4.66
N ALA A 93 0.47 -0.15 -4.62
CA ALA A 93 1.30 -0.36 -5.80
C ALA A 93 1.40 -1.85 -6.15
N LYS A 94 1.20 -2.16 -7.43
CA LYS A 94 1.32 -3.52 -7.96
C LYS A 94 2.80 -3.80 -8.24
N ASN A 95 3.31 -4.88 -7.64
CA ASN A 95 4.70 -5.35 -7.85
C ASN A 95 5.78 -4.34 -7.42
N LYS A 96 5.45 -3.46 -6.48
CA LYS A 96 6.35 -2.45 -5.90
C LYS A 96 6.26 -2.50 -4.38
N PHE A 97 7.30 -2.00 -3.72
CA PHE A 97 7.46 -2.08 -2.27
C PHE A 97 6.94 -0.82 -1.57
N TYR A 98 5.74 -0.35 -1.95
CA TYR A 98 5.08 0.75 -1.25
C TYR A 98 3.56 0.74 -1.41
N ASN A 99 2.91 1.41 -0.48
CA ASN A 99 1.58 1.98 -0.65
C ASN A 99 1.64 3.48 -0.34
N ALA A 100 0.66 4.26 -0.80
CA ALA A 100 0.67 5.70 -0.59
C ALA A 100 -0.73 6.24 -0.35
N SER A 101 -0.88 7.10 0.64
CA SER A 101 -2.11 7.82 0.91
C SER A 101 -2.00 9.28 0.48
N ILE A 102 -3.04 9.76 -0.19
CA ILE A 102 -3.16 11.14 -0.66
C ILE A 102 -4.42 11.72 -0.06
N THR A 103 -4.25 12.64 0.89
CA THR A 103 -5.37 13.36 1.49
C THR A 103 -5.87 14.44 0.55
N LEU A 104 -7.15 14.36 0.17
CA LEU A 104 -7.80 15.32 -0.72
C LEU A 104 -8.26 16.53 0.11
N ASN A 105 -7.48 17.60 0.09
CA ASN A 105 -7.79 18.82 0.85
C ASN A 105 -8.68 19.77 0.02
N GLU A 106 -9.63 20.43 0.68
CA GLU A 106 -10.56 21.39 0.02
C GLU A 106 -9.83 22.55 -0.68
N ASN A 107 -8.65 22.92 -0.20
CA ASN A 107 -7.82 23.98 -0.79
C ASN A 107 -6.97 23.50 -1.99
N GLY A 108 -7.12 22.24 -2.42
CA GLY A 108 -6.38 21.62 -3.52
C GLY A 108 -4.92 21.27 -3.22
N LYS A 109 -4.40 21.57 -2.01
CA LYS A 109 -3.04 21.25 -1.62
C LYS A 109 -2.99 19.86 -0.99
N ASN A 110 -2.90 18.83 -1.82
CA ASN A 110 -2.88 17.45 -1.35
C ASN A 110 -1.53 17.09 -0.70
N ASN A 111 -1.57 16.38 0.42
CA ASN A 111 -0.37 15.82 1.05
C ASN A 111 -0.23 14.36 0.63
N ILE A 112 0.99 13.95 0.31
CA ILE A 112 1.30 12.55 -0.01
C ILE A 112 2.09 11.97 1.15
N TYR A 113 1.63 10.83 1.64
CA TYR A 113 2.35 9.97 2.57
C TYR A 113 2.58 8.63 1.90
N ILE A 114 3.82 8.15 1.92
CA ILE A 114 4.23 6.91 1.26
C ILE A 114 4.81 6.02 2.33
N ASN A 115 4.29 4.81 2.43
CA ASN A 115 4.77 3.77 3.32
C ASN A 115 5.52 2.73 2.51
N LEU A 116 6.80 2.52 2.83
CA LEU A 116 7.57 1.44 2.27
C LEU A 116 7.06 0.14 2.89
N ALA A 117 6.46 -0.69 2.04
CA ALA A 117 5.66 -1.82 2.44
C ALA A 117 5.85 -2.99 1.47
N SER A 118 5.44 -4.19 1.84
CA SER A 118 5.42 -5.29 0.88
C SER A 118 4.46 -4.96 -0.27
N PRO A 119 4.65 -5.55 -1.45
CA PRO A 119 3.54 -5.71 -2.38
C PRO A 119 2.33 -6.23 -1.62
N PHE A 120 1.17 -5.61 -1.84
CA PHE A 120 -0.05 -6.05 -1.21
C PHE A 120 -0.50 -7.39 -1.79
N PHE A 121 -1.23 -8.15 -0.99
CA PHE A 121 -1.95 -9.33 -1.45
C PHE A 121 -3.41 -9.25 -1.01
N ILE A 122 -4.25 -10.08 -1.62
CA ILE A 122 -5.68 -10.13 -1.34
C ILE A 122 -6.00 -11.53 -0.82
N GLU A 123 -6.56 -11.59 0.37
CA GLU A 123 -7.06 -12.82 0.99
C GLU A 123 -8.46 -12.53 1.54
N ASP A 124 -9.43 -13.38 1.20
CA ASP A 124 -10.83 -13.22 1.63
C ASP A 124 -11.44 -11.84 1.37
N GLN A 125 -11.07 -11.22 0.24
CA GLN A 125 -11.47 -9.87 -0.12
C GLN A 125 -10.99 -8.79 0.86
N ILE A 126 -9.88 -9.04 1.55
CA ILE A 126 -9.18 -8.08 2.42
C ILE A 126 -7.84 -7.76 1.77
N ILE A 127 -7.51 -6.47 1.68
CA ILE A 127 -6.16 -6.05 1.27
C ILE A 127 -5.23 -6.24 2.46
N LYS A 128 -4.13 -6.96 2.26
CA LYS A 128 -3.12 -7.20 3.29
C LYS A 128 -1.76 -6.76 2.80
N TYR A 129 -0.97 -6.17 3.68
CA TYR A 129 0.41 -5.80 3.41
C TYR A 129 1.26 -5.82 4.68
N ILE A 130 2.58 -5.91 4.49
CA ILE A 130 3.57 -5.78 5.57
C ILE A 130 4.16 -4.38 5.51
N ASP A 131 4.18 -3.69 6.63
CA ASP A 131 4.76 -2.37 6.83
C ASP A 131 6.23 -2.52 7.26
N PHE A 132 7.12 -1.77 6.63
CA PHE A 132 8.56 -1.85 6.90
C PHE A 132 9.10 -0.72 7.78
N ASP A 133 8.24 0.05 8.45
CA ASP A 133 8.62 1.13 9.37
C ASP A 133 9.50 2.22 8.74
N LEU A 134 9.35 2.47 7.43
CA LEU A 134 10.01 3.56 6.75
C LEU A 134 9.02 4.33 5.89
N ASP A 135 8.85 5.61 6.20
CA ASP A 135 7.87 6.45 5.54
C ASP A 135 8.49 7.69 4.89
N ILE A 136 7.83 8.16 3.83
CA ILE A 136 8.11 9.43 3.15
C ILE A 136 6.90 10.34 3.28
N LYS A 137 7.15 11.63 3.53
CA LYS A 137 6.13 12.67 3.57
C LYS A 137 6.46 13.82 2.62
N CYS A 138 5.49 14.13 1.75
CA CYS A 138 5.57 15.22 0.79
C CYS A 138 4.44 16.21 1.06
N TYR A 139 4.77 17.45 1.41
CA TYR A 139 3.79 18.53 1.61
C TYR A 139 3.58 19.38 0.34
N SER A 140 4.52 19.27 -0.60
CA SER A 140 4.51 19.92 -1.90
C SER A 140 5.17 19.03 -2.94
N GLU A 141 5.04 19.39 -4.22
CA GLU A 141 5.60 18.61 -5.34
C GLU A 141 7.15 18.45 -5.27
N VAL A 142 7.82 19.38 -4.60
CA VAL A 142 9.29 19.36 -4.48
C VAL A 142 9.78 18.58 -3.25
N ASP A 143 8.89 18.26 -2.31
CA ASP A 143 9.26 17.60 -1.06
C ASP A 143 9.46 16.10 -1.23
N PHE A 144 10.44 15.56 -0.51
CA PHE A 144 10.66 14.13 -0.36
C PHE A 144 11.36 13.86 0.99
N ASN A 145 10.58 13.90 2.07
CA ASN A 145 11.12 13.79 3.42
C ASN A 145 10.98 12.36 3.93
N VAL A 146 12.09 11.63 4.04
CA VAL A 146 12.10 10.33 4.73
C VAL A 146 12.15 10.59 6.23
N ILE A 147 11.12 10.19 6.98
CA ILE A 147 10.90 10.64 8.37
C ILE A 147 11.23 9.57 9.43
N ASP A 148 11.04 8.28 9.13
CA ASP A 148 11.10 7.22 10.15
C ASP A 148 12.37 6.35 10.09
N TRP A 149 13.52 7.00 9.82
CA TRP A 149 14.82 6.32 9.75
C TRP A 149 15.22 5.60 11.04
N SER A 150 14.82 6.13 12.21
CA SER A 150 15.15 5.53 13.49
C SER A 150 14.37 4.22 13.69
N ASP A 151 13.06 4.27 13.44
CA ASP A 151 12.16 3.14 13.60
C ASP A 151 12.52 2.02 12.61
N PHE A 152 12.83 2.37 11.36
CA PHE A 152 13.31 1.40 10.38
C PHE A 152 14.58 0.67 10.84
N LYS A 153 15.58 1.40 11.36
CA LYS A 153 16.83 0.81 11.86
C LYS A 153 16.58 -0.12 13.05
N GLU A 154 15.67 0.27 13.93
CA GLU A 154 15.27 -0.53 15.08
C GLU A 154 14.55 -1.81 14.64
N SER A 155 13.61 -1.70 13.69
CA SER A 155 12.90 -2.83 13.10
C SER A 155 13.82 -3.79 12.36
N ILE A 156 14.83 -3.30 11.62
CA ILE A 156 15.85 -4.15 10.99
C ILE A 156 16.49 -5.09 12.01
N VAL A 157 16.85 -4.57 13.19
CA VAL A 157 17.52 -5.34 14.25
C VAL A 157 16.53 -6.26 14.97
N LYS A 158 15.39 -5.70 15.43
CA LYS A 158 14.41 -6.42 16.25
C LYS A 158 13.70 -7.52 15.47
N LEU A 159 13.24 -7.20 14.26
CA LEU A 159 12.46 -8.09 13.40
C LEU A 159 13.35 -8.88 12.42
N LYS A 160 14.68 -8.67 12.48
CA LYS A 160 15.69 -9.40 11.72
C LYS A 160 15.45 -9.34 10.21
N TYR A 161 15.32 -8.13 9.67
CA TYR A 161 15.12 -7.94 8.24
C TYR A 161 16.30 -8.56 7.46
N PRO A 162 16.03 -9.42 6.47
CA PRO A 162 17.10 -10.00 5.66
C PRO A 162 17.73 -8.90 4.82
N LEU A 163 19.05 -8.99 4.61
CA LEU A 163 19.80 -7.99 3.85
C LEU A 163 19.20 -7.70 2.46
N LYS A 164 18.64 -8.73 1.80
CA LYS A 164 17.94 -8.59 0.51
C LYS A 164 16.70 -7.67 0.59
N LEU A 165 15.94 -7.73 1.68
CA LEU A 165 14.79 -6.85 1.89
C LEU A 165 15.26 -5.41 2.10
N ILE A 166 16.31 -5.22 2.91
CA ILE A 166 16.88 -3.89 3.16
C ILE A 166 17.30 -3.25 1.83
N TYR A 167 18.05 -3.95 0.99
CA TYR A 167 18.40 -3.45 -0.34
C TYR A 167 17.19 -3.16 -1.21
N ARG A 168 16.15 -4.00 -1.18
CA ARG A 168 14.91 -3.74 -1.92
C ARG A 168 14.22 -2.44 -1.47
N ILE A 169 14.24 -2.13 -0.17
CA ILE A 169 13.67 -0.89 0.36
C ILE A 169 14.48 0.32 -0.13
N TYR A 170 15.82 0.24 -0.14
CA TYR A 170 16.67 1.29 -0.72
C TYR A 170 16.42 1.49 -2.22
N ASP A 171 16.32 0.41 -3.00
CA ASP A 171 15.96 0.49 -4.43
C ASP A 171 14.60 1.18 -4.64
N GLU A 172 13.63 0.93 -3.75
CA GLU A 172 12.30 1.53 -3.84
C GLU A 172 12.32 3.03 -3.50
N LEU A 173 13.19 3.47 -2.57
CA LEU A 173 13.41 4.90 -2.32
C LEU A 173 13.93 5.61 -3.57
N ASP A 174 14.94 5.05 -4.25
CA ASP A 174 15.51 5.61 -5.48
C ASP A 174 14.45 5.67 -6.59
N PHE A 175 13.65 4.61 -6.73
CA PHE A 175 12.54 4.56 -7.68
C PHE A 175 11.51 5.66 -7.40
N LEU A 176 11.10 5.83 -6.13
CA LEU A 176 10.09 6.81 -5.73
C LEU A 176 10.59 8.24 -5.95
N GLU A 177 11.85 8.53 -5.64
CA GLU A 177 12.45 9.84 -5.90
C GLU A 177 12.51 10.13 -7.41
N GLU A 178 12.83 9.12 -8.24
CA GLU A 178 12.75 9.26 -9.69
C GLU A 178 11.30 9.53 -10.15
N GLN A 179 10.30 8.79 -9.63
CA GLN A 179 8.90 9.01 -9.97
C GLN A 179 8.44 10.42 -9.60
N ARG A 180 8.89 10.95 -8.45
CA ARG A 180 8.59 12.31 -8.01
C ARG A 180 9.19 13.33 -8.98
N ARG A 181 10.49 13.21 -9.29
CA ARG A 181 11.19 14.11 -10.22
C ARG A 181 10.53 14.13 -11.60
N LEU A 182 10.02 12.98 -12.07
CA LEU A 182 9.34 12.84 -13.35
C LEU A 182 7.83 13.11 -13.28
N LYS A 183 7.27 13.41 -12.10
CA LYS A 183 5.83 13.62 -11.85
C LYS A 183 4.95 12.47 -12.35
N ARG A 184 5.35 11.23 -12.04
CA ARG A 184 4.72 9.98 -12.47
C ARG A 184 4.04 9.25 -11.31
N GLY A 185 3.14 8.32 -11.65
CA GLY A 185 2.41 7.51 -10.67
C GLY A 185 1.66 8.39 -9.67
N ILE A 186 1.87 8.13 -8.39
CA ILE A 186 1.27 8.89 -7.28
C ILE A 186 1.67 10.37 -7.23
N PHE A 187 2.68 10.80 -7.98
CA PHE A 187 3.11 12.20 -8.09
C PHE A 187 2.51 12.92 -9.31
N SER A 188 1.61 12.26 -10.05
CA SER A 188 0.94 12.87 -11.20
C SER A 188 -0.34 13.59 -10.77
N ASN A 189 -0.32 14.92 -10.78
CA ASN A 189 -1.52 15.73 -10.50
C ASN A 189 -2.68 15.34 -11.41
N LYS A 190 -2.41 15.09 -12.70
CA LYS A 190 -3.44 14.68 -13.66
C LYS A 190 -4.16 13.41 -13.21
N LEU A 191 -3.42 12.39 -12.77
CA LEU A 191 -4.01 11.14 -12.29
C LEU A 191 -4.91 11.38 -11.07
N ILE A 192 -4.41 12.14 -10.10
CA ILE A 192 -5.13 12.47 -8.86
C ILE A 192 -6.39 13.28 -9.18
N ASP A 193 -6.28 14.29 -10.05
CA ASP A 193 -7.38 15.15 -10.46
C ASP A 193 -8.46 14.37 -11.21
N ASP A 194 -8.07 13.47 -12.11
CA ASP A 194 -9.01 12.66 -12.89
C ASP A 194 -9.80 11.69 -11.98
N ILE A 195 -9.13 11.05 -11.01
CA ILE A 195 -9.80 10.21 -10.00
C ILE A 195 -10.70 11.07 -9.11
N THR A 196 -10.23 12.23 -8.65
CA THR A 196 -11.00 13.14 -7.79
C THR A 196 -12.28 13.61 -8.48
N LYS A 197 -12.20 14.02 -9.75
CA LYS A 197 -13.38 14.41 -10.55
C LYS A 197 -14.36 13.26 -10.71
N MET A 198 -13.85 12.04 -10.94
CA MET A 198 -14.71 10.85 -11.01
C MET A 198 -15.49 10.65 -9.71
N LEU A 199 -14.83 10.78 -8.55
CA LEU A 199 -15.48 10.60 -7.24
C LEU A 199 -16.54 11.67 -6.93
N ILE A 200 -16.26 12.93 -7.29
CA ILE A 200 -17.24 14.03 -7.19
C ILE A 200 -18.47 13.72 -8.06
N ASN A 201 -18.25 13.31 -9.31
CA ASN A 201 -19.34 13.02 -10.25
C ASN A 201 -20.20 11.82 -9.83
N SER A 202 -19.60 10.83 -9.14
CA SER A 202 -20.33 9.68 -8.59
C SER A 202 -21.00 9.98 -7.24
N GLY A 203 -20.74 11.14 -6.63
CA GLY A 203 -21.24 11.49 -5.29
C GLY A 203 -20.58 10.71 -4.16
N ASP A 204 -19.37 10.20 -4.38
CA ASP A 204 -18.59 9.50 -3.35
C ASP A 204 -17.90 10.47 -2.38
N ILE A 205 -17.56 11.66 -2.88
CA ILE A 205 -17.01 12.80 -2.12
C ILE A 205 -17.68 14.10 -2.55
#